data_AF-A0A954FZ85-F1
#
_entry.id   AF-A0A954FZ85-F1
#
_cell.length_a   1.000
_cell.length_b   1.000
_cell.length_c   1.000
_cell.angle_alpha   90.00
_cell.angle_beta   90.00
_cell.angle_gamma   90.00
#
_symmetry.space_group_name_H-M   'P 1'
#
loop_
_entity.id
_entity.type
_entity.pdbx_description
1 polymer ?
#
loop_
_entity_poly.entity_id
_entity_poly.type
_entity_poly.pdbx_seq_one_letter_code
_entity_poly.pdbx_strand_id
1 'polypeptide(L)'
;MMIPRIPKKTVRRLIAAEGYLELGMPCQALRELDKVSDPGSLTASYSFLRGESLKRVGRYSEAIKPLQYAADLLPIPHSQLPWKSLGACYRESGQNDLAETAERTADEIAFEANIHLRFEPLGEQFNPVVHHEVHLTISFEPVEEAEESEEESERDENLFLENESEETEDFGIDPEWD
;
A
#
# COMPACT_ATOMS: atom_id res chain seq x y z
N MET A 1 -1.06 6.74 -18.75
CA MET A 1 -0.39 6.68 -17.42
C MET A 1 0.73 5.65 -17.51
N MET A 2 2.00 6.04 -17.39
CA MET A 2 3.10 5.06 -17.34
C MET A 2 3.20 4.48 -15.93
N ILE A 3 3.12 3.16 -15.81
CA ILE A 3 3.42 2.47 -14.55
C ILE A 3 4.95 2.42 -14.40
N PRO A 4 5.56 3.03 -13.36
CA PRO A 4 7.01 3.02 -13.19
C PRO A 4 7.51 1.59 -12.97
N ARG A 5 8.31 1.08 -13.92
CA ARG A 5 8.77 -0.30 -13.93
C ARG A 5 9.99 -0.46 -13.02
N ILE A 6 9.77 -0.96 -11.80
CA ILE A 6 10.86 -1.30 -10.87
C ILE A 6 11.75 -2.40 -11.50
N PRO A 7 13.09 -2.21 -11.57
CA PRO A 7 13.98 -3.27 -12.04
C PRO A 7 14.00 -4.45 -11.06
N LYS A 8 13.73 -5.68 -11.53
CA LYS A 8 13.78 -6.90 -10.68
C LYS A 8 15.13 -7.07 -9.95
N LYS A 9 16.23 -6.52 -10.50
CA LYS A 9 17.56 -6.49 -9.87
C LYS A 9 17.64 -5.50 -8.68
N THR A 10 16.95 -4.36 -8.76
CA THR A 10 16.86 -3.37 -7.67
C THR A 10 16.14 -3.98 -6.47
N VAL A 11 14.95 -4.57 -6.67
CA VAL A 11 14.17 -5.22 -5.60
C VAL A 11 15.02 -6.23 -4.82
N ARG A 12 15.71 -7.15 -5.53
CA ARG A 12 16.56 -8.18 -4.92
C ARG A 12 17.72 -7.60 -4.10
N ARG A 13 18.29 -6.46 -4.51
CA ARG A 13 19.38 -5.80 -3.78
C ARG A 13 18.91 -5.08 -2.53
N LEU A 14 17.73 -4.47 -2.56
CA LEU A 14 17.12 -3.87 -1.38
C LEU A 14 16.79 -4.96 -0.34
N ILE A 15 16.14 -6.06 -0.75
CA ILE A 15 15.86 -7.22 0.13
C ILE A 15 17.18 -7.81 0.70
N ALA A 16 18.22 -7.95 -0.12
CA ALA A 16 19.51 -8.43 0.37
C ALA A 16 20.16 -7.46 1.37
N ALA A 17 20.08 -6.15 1.12
CA ALA A 17 20.61 -5.13 2.04
C ALA A 17 19.84 -5.08 3.37
N GLU A 18 18.52 -5.24 3.33
CA GLU A 18 17.66 -5.37 4.50
C GLU A 18 18.04 -6.60 5.34
N GLY A 19 18.10 -7.79 4.73
CA GLY A 19 18.56 -9.00 5.43
C GLY A 19 19.99 -8.90 5.96
N TYR A 20 20.90 -8.19 5.27
CA TYR A 20 22.23 -7.90 5.82
C TYR A 20 22.19 -6.96 7.03
N LEU A 21 21.23 -6.02 7.11
CA LEU A 21 21.06 -5.16 8.30
C LEU A 21 20.49 -5.92 9.49
N GLU A 22 19.54 -6.83 9.27
CA GLU A 22 19.00 -7.74 10.29
C GLU A 22 20.10 -8.63 10.88
N LEU A 23 20.99 -9.14 10.03
CA LEU A 23 22.15 -9.96 10.42
C LEU A 23 23.33 -9.16 11.00
N GLY A 24 23.19 -7.84 11.19
CA GLY A 24 24.26 -7.00 11.74
C GLY A 24 25.46 -6.82 10.82
N MET A 25 25.28 -6.93 9.51
CA MET A 25 26.30 -6.84 8.45
C MET A 25 26.17 -5.56 7.59
N PRO A 26 26.24 -4.35 8.17
CA PRO A 26 25.91 -3.11 7.46
C PRO A 26 26.88 -2.76 6.33
N CYS A 27 28.14 -3.22 6.39
CA CYS A 27 29.09 -3.09 5.29
C CYS A 27 28.68 -3.88 4.05
N GLN A 28 28.05 -5.05 4.22
CA GLN A 28 27.54 -5.87 3.14
C GLN A 28 26.26 -5.27 2.56
N ALA A 29 25.40 -4.71 3.42
CA ALA A 29 24.23 -3.93 3.00
C ALA A 29 24.62 -2.76 2.08
N LEU A 30 25.61 -1.93 2.48
CA LEU A 30 26.13 -0.86 1.62
C LEU A 30 26.63 -1.37 0.27
N ARG A 31 27.39 -2.47 0.24
CA ARG A 31 27.88 -3.04 -1.02
C ARG A 31 26.79 -3.49 -1.98
N GLU A 32 25.61 -3.91 -1.51
CA GLU A 32 24.48 -4.20 -2.41
C GLU A 32 23.74 -2.94 -2.85
N LEU A 33 23.60 -1.97 -1.96
CA LEU A 33 22.97 -0.67 -2.25
C LEU A 33 23.79 0.16 -3.23
N ASP A 34 25.12 0.22 -3.09
CA ASP A 34 26.02 0.96 -4.00
C ASP A 34 25.99 0.41 -5.44
N LYS A 35 25.48 -0.81 -5.66
CA LYS A 35 25.27 -1.38 -7.01
C LYS A 35 23.96 -0.89 -7.65
N VAL A 36 23.02 -0.32 -6.90
CA VAL A 36 21.71 0.14 -7.40
C VAL A 36 21.89 1.46 -8.15
N SER A 37 21.79 1.41 -9.49
CA SER A 37 21.92 2.60 -10.34
C SER A 37 20.63 3.44 -10.40
N ASP A 38 19.47 2.79 -10.31
CA ASP A 38 18.16 3.45 -10.27
C ASP A 38 17.22 2.69 -9.30
N PRO A 39 16.81 3.32 -8.19
CA PRO A 39 15.82 2.76 -7.27
C PRO A 39 14.36 2.94 -7.73
N GLY A 40 14.08 3.84 -8.69
CA GLY A 40 12.72 4.10 -9.19
C GLY A 40 11.73 4.46 -8.08
N SER A 41 10.56 3.82 -8.05
CA SER A 41 9.57 4.03 -6.98
C SER A 41 10.00 3.53 -5.59
N LEU A 42 11.11 2.77 -5.49
CA LEU A 42 11.69 2.34 -4.21
C LEU A 42 12.74 3.32 -3.65
N THR A 43 12.79 4.54 -4.18
CA THR A 43 13.75 5.59 -3.74
C THR A 43 13.72 5.84 -2.23
N ALA A 44 12.52 5.85 -1.63
CA ALA A 44 12.34 6.02 -0.19
C ALA A 44 13.01 4.87 0.61
N SER A 45 12.66 3.62 0.30
CA SER A 45 13.23 2.42 0.94
C SER A 45 14.74 2.29 0.71
N TYR A 46 15.22 2.57 -0.50
CA TYR A 46 16.65 2.61 -0.81
C TYR A 46 17.40 3.62 0.06
N SER A 47 16.86 4.83 0.19
CA SER A 47 17.47 5.91 0.99
C SER A 47 17.46 5.57 2.48
N PHE A 48 16.37 5.00 2.99
CA PHE A 48 16.28 4.52 4.37
C PHE A 48 17.34 3.44 4.65
N LEU A 49 17.37 2.37 3.85
CA LEU A 49 18.34 1.27 4.02
C LEU A 49 19.79 1.76 3.93
N ARG A 50 20.09 2.70 3.02
CA ARG A 50 21.43 3.29 2.88
C ARG A 50 21.82 4.14 4.09
N GLY A 51 20.91 4.96 4.59
CA GLY A 51 21.06 5.71 5.83
C GLY A 51 21.28 4.81 7.05
N GLU A 52 20.45 3.78 7.20
CA GLU A 52 20.55 2.79 8.28
C GLU A 52 21.84 1.97 8.26
N SER A 53 22.35 1.69 7.06
CA SER A 53 23.65 1.04 6.89
C SER A 53 24.81 1.97 7.27
N LEU A 54 24.79 3.24 6.82
CA LEU A 54 25.80 4.23 7.19
C LEU A 54 25.82 4.48 8.71
N LYS A 55 24.64 4.62 9.34
CA LYS A 55 24.49 4.75 10.80
C LYS A 55 25.14 3.58 11.55
N ARG A 56 24.85 2.33 11.16
CA ARG A 56 25.44 1.13 11.79
C ARG A 56 26.94 0.95 11.55
N VAL A 57 27.52 1.60 10.53
CA VAL A 57 28.98 1.67 10.30
C VAL A 57 29.63 2.81 11.11
N GLY A 58 28.85 3.66 11.79
CA GLY A 58 29.35 4.84 12.51
C GLY A 58 29.59 6.07 11.61
N ARG A 59 29.11 6.05 10.36
CA ARG A 59 29.22 7.17 9.40
C ARG A 59 28.02 8.10 9.52
N TYR A 60 27.81 8.63 10.72
CA TYR A 60 26.60 9.38 11.09
C TYR A 60 26.36 10.61 10.22
N SER A 61 27.39 11.40 9.93
CA SER A 61 27.30 12.59 9.08
C SER A 61 26.85 12.30 7.65
N GLU A 62 27.25 11.14 7.10
CA GLU A 62 26.83 10.68 5.77
C GLU A 62 25.46 10.02 5.78
N ALA A 63 25.03 9.46 6.92
CA ALA A 63 23.71 8.87 7.11
C ALA A 63 22.58 9.92 7.11
N ILE A 64 22.85 11.15 7.56
CA ILE A 64 21.85 12.22 7.69
C ILE A 64 21.10 12.48 6.37
N LYS A 65 21.80 12.75 5.26
CA LYS A 65 21.15 13.08 3.98
C LYS A 65 20.19 11.99 3.44
N PRO A 66 20.59 10.70 3.35
CA PRO A 66 19.68 9.65 2.88
C PRO A 66 18.56 9.34 3.90
N LEU A 67 18.76 9.56 5.20
CA LEU A 67 17.68 9.43 6.19
C LEU A 67 16.67 10.59 6.11
N GLN A 68 17.12 11.84 5.92
CA GLN A 68 16.25 13.00 5.64
C GLN A 68 15.38 12.73 4.42
N TYR A 69 16.00 12.35 3.31
CA TYR A 69 15.27 12.07 2.07
C TYR A 69 14.30 10.89 2.18
N ALA A 70 14.57 9.90 3.03
CA ALA A 70 13.61 8.85 3.36
C ALA A 70 12.46 9.36 4.25
N ALA A 71 12.73 10.26 5.20
CA ALA A 71 11.72 10.86 6.07
C ALA A 71 10.72 11.71 5.27
N ASP A 72 11.21 12.47 4.29
CA ASP A 72 10.41 13.34 3.41
C ASP A 72 9.52 12.55 2.44
N LEU A 73 9.95 11.35 2.02
CA LEU A 73 9.26 10.53 1.01
C LEU A 73 8.31 9.47 1.59
N LEU A 74 8.49 9.08 2.86
CA LEU A 74 7.65 8.06 3.49
C LEU A 74 6.39 8.69 4.11
N PRO A 75 5.19 8.13 3.87
CA PRO A 75 3.99 8.56 4.57
C PRO A 75 4.04 8.14 6.04
N ILE A 76 3.28 8.83 6.89
CA ILE A 76 2.97 8.37 8.25
C ILE A 76 2.23 7.02 8.15
N PRO A 77 2.58 6.00 8.98
CA PRO A 77 3.54 6.02 10.08
C PRO A 77 4.98 5.66 9.70
N HIS A 78 5.25 5.28 8.45
CA HIS A 78 6.54 4.74 8.03
C HIS A 78 7.72 5.74 8.13
N SER A 79 7.46 7.04 8.06
CA SER A 79 8.47 8.10 8.28
C SER A 79 9.03 8.15 9.70
N GLN A 80 8.38 7.51 10.69
CA GLN A 80 8.87 7.43 12.07
C GLN A 80 10.29 6.85 12.17
N LEU A 81 10.59 5.79 11.41
CA LEU A 81 11.87 5.08 11.47
C LEU A 81 13.05 5.92 10.96
N PRO A 82 12.95 6.64 9.81
CA PRO A 82 13.90 7.68 9.44
C PRO A 82 14.11 8.75 10.52
N TRP A 83 13.05 9.34 11.08
CA TRP A 83 13.17 10.41 12.09
C TRP A 83 13.90 9.97 13.35
N LYS A 84 13.53 8.80 13.90
CA LYS A 84 14.24 8.18 15.03
C LYS A 84 15.73 7.93 14.72
N SER A 85 16.03 7.59 13.48
CA SER A 85 17.41 7.31 13.03
C SER A 85 18.21 8.59 12.80
N LEU A 86 17.56 9.67 12.37
CA LEU A 86 18.15 11.02 12.33
C LEU A 86 18.49 11.53 13.72
N GLY A 87 17.60 11.37 14.70
CA GLY A 87 17.85 11.70 16.10
C GLY A 87 19.17 11.13 16.61
N ALA A 88 19.33 9.81 16.45
CA ALA A 88 20.57 9.11 16.77
C ALA A 88 21.79 9.64 15.98
N CYS A 89 21.67 9.88 14.66
CA CYS A 89 22.78 10.39 13.85
C CYS A 89 23.21 11.81 14.24
N TYR A 90 22.26 12.69 14.57
CA TYR A 90 22.55 14.06 15.04
C TYR A 90 23.23 14.04 16.41
N ARG A 91 22.75 13.20 17.33
CA ARG A 91 23.31 13.01 18.67
C ARG A 91 24.79 12.61 18.62
N GLU A 92 25.10 11.56 17.85
CA GLU A 92 26.48 11.10 17.64
C GLU A 92 27.33 12.10 16.83
N SER A 93 26.70 12.98 16.04
CA SER A 93 27.37 14.08 15.33
C SER A 93 27.49 15.38 16.17
N GLY A 94 27.11 15.36 17.46
CA GLY A 94 27.17 16.50 18.37
C GLY A 94 26.10 17.58 18.16
N GLN A 95 25.08 17.33 17.33
CA GLN A 95 24.02 18.28 16.96
C GLN A 95 22.77 18.07 17.84
N ASN A 96 22.90 18.28 19.14
CA ASN A 96 21.89 17.93 20.15
C ASN A 96 20.50 18.55 19.88
N ASP A 97 20.42 19.82 19.49
CA ASP A 97 19.16 20.53 19.24
C ASP A 97 18.36 19.90 18.08
N LEU A 98 19.08 19.46 17.04
CA LEU A 98 18.50 18.73 15.90
C LEU A 98 18.15 17.28 16.27
N ALA A 99 18.91 16.66 17.18
CA ALA A 99 18.61 15.34 17.71
C ALA A 99 17.28 15.34 18.49
N GLU A 100 17.12 16.26 19.43
CA GLU A 100 15.88 16.42 20.22
C GLU A 100 14.68 16.71 19.31
N THR A 101 14.85 17.60 18.32
CA THR A 101 13.78 17.91 17.37
C THR A 101 13.37 16.68 16.54
N ALA A 102 14.33 15.91 16.02
CA ALA A 102 14.07 14.71 15.24
C ALA A 102 13.46 13.57 16.06
N GLU A 103 13.86 13.41 17.33
CA GLU A 103 13.29 12.43 18.25
C GLU A 103 11.84 12.81 18.61
N ARG A 104 11.57 14.09 18.94
CA ARG A 104 10.20 14.57 19.20
C ARG A 104 9.28 14.34 18.01
N THR A 105 9.71 14.63 16.78
CA THR A 105 8.93 14.34 15.57
C THR A 105 8.69 12.83 15.38
N ALA A 106 9.65 11.97 15.73
CA ALA A 106 9.43 10.53 15.71
C ALA A 106 8.37 10.07 16.74
N ASP A 107 8.36 10.68 17.93
CA ASP A 107 7.38 10.37 18.99
C ASP A 107 5.98 10.93 18.67
N GLU A 108 5.89 12.11 18.05
CA GLU A 108 4.65 12.70 17.52
C GLU A 108 4.03 11.77 16.46
N ILE A 109 4.80 11.32 15.48
CA ILE A 109 4.36 10.35 14.45
C ILE A 109 3.92 9.02 15.09
N ALA A 110 4.64 8.55 16.12
CA ALA A 110 4.28 7.33 16.84
C ALA A 110 2.94 7.47 17.58
N PHE A 111 2.68 8.64 18.16
CA PHE A 111 1.44 8.96 18.86
C PHE A 111 0.25 9.05 17.88
N GLU A 112 0.40 9.74 16.74
CA GLU A 112 -0.61 9.81 15.68
C GLU A 112 -0.91 8.42 15.09
N ALA A 113 0.13 7.62 14.83
CA ALA A 113 -0.01 6.23 14.40
C ALA A 113 -0.82 5.39 15.40
N ASN A 114 -0.55 5.57 16.69
CA ASN A 114 -1.27 4.88 17.75
C ASN A 114 -2.73 5.33 17.87
N ILE A 115 -3.05 6.60 17.59
CA ILE A 115 -4.46 7.06 17.48
C ILE A 115 -5.15 6.33 16.32
N HIS A 116 -4.53 6.26 15.15
CA HIS A 116 -5.11 5.58 13.99
C HIS A 116 -5.27 4.06 14.20
N LEU A 117 -4.33 3.39 14.85
CA LEU A 117 -4.42 1.96 15.16
C LEU A 117 -5.36 1.64 16.32
N ARG A 118 -5.65 2.60 17.20
CA ARG A 118 -6.61 2.44 18.31
C ARG A 118 -8.08 2.51 17.88
N PHE A 119 -8.33 2.78 16.59
CA PHE A 119 -9.62 2.53 15.94
C PHE A 119 -9.67 1.14 15.27
N GLU A 120 -9.24 0.09 15.97
CA GLU A 120 -9.93 -1.19 15.80
C GLU A 120 -11.41 -0.96 16.20
N PRO A 121 -12.39 -1.43 15.41
CA PRO A 121 -13.78 -1.29 15.78
C PRO A 121 -14.01 -2.04 17.10
N LEU A 122 -14.62 -1.36 18.08
CA LEU A 122 -15.02 -1.96 19.36
C LEU A 122 -15.91 -3.19 19.08
N GLY A 123 -15.32 -4.38 19.16
CA GLY A 123 -15.92 -5.61 18.65
C GLY A 123 -17.31 -5.87 19.24
N GLU A 124 -18.31 -5.95 18.36
CA GLU A 124 -19.72 -6.35 18.56
C GLU A 124 -20.55 -5.64 19.67
N GLN A 125 -19.94 -4.91 20.60
CA GLN A 125 -20.65 -4.31 21.76
C GLN A 125 -21.27 -2.95 21.46
N PHE A 126 -20.88 -2.29 20.37
CA PHE A 126 -21.45 -1.01 19.94
C PHE A 126 -21.98 -1.11 18.53
N ASN A 127 -23.31 -1.19 18.42
CA ASN A 127 -24.01 -0.98 17.15
C ASN A 127 -24.43 0.50 17.06
N PRO A 128 -23.77 1.35 16.25
CA PRO A 128 -24.08 2.77 16.18
C PRO A 128 -25.42 2.99 15.44
N VAL A 129 -26.52 3.05 16.19
CA VAL A 129 -27.85 3.36 15.65
C VAL A 129 -27.95 4.86 15.39
N VAL A 130 -27.77 5.25 14.12
CA VAL A 130 -28.00 6.63 13.67
C VAL A 130 -29.49 6.82 13.39
N HIS A 131 -30.21 7.40 14.34
CA HIS A 131 -31.61 7.81 14.13
C HIS A 131 -31.64 9.05 13.23
N HIS A 132 -32.08 8.88 11.97
CA HIS A 132 -32.41 9.99 11.08
C HIS A 132 -33.93 10.10 10.95
N GLU A 133 -34.55 10.85 11.86
CA GLU A 133 -36.00 11.11 11.80
C GLU A 133 -36.33 12.19 10.77
N VAL A 134 -37.03 11.78 9.71
CA VAL A 134 -37.63 12.70 8.73
C VAL A 134 -39.14 12.62 8.88
N HIS A 135 -39.73 13.61 9.55
CA HIS A 135 -41.19 13.75 9.64
C HIS A 135 -41.72 14.43 8.36
N LEU A 136 -42.38 13.66 7.50
CA LEU A 136 -43.07 14.15 6.33
C LEU A 136 -44.59 13.94 6.47
N THR A 137 -45.34 15.00 6.72
CA THR A 137 -46.81 14.94 6.79
C THR A 137 -47.39 15.16 5.41
N ILE A 138 -47.97 14.11 4.81
CA ILE A 138 -48.72 14.21 3.56
C ILE A 138 -50.21 14.15 3.88
N SER A 139 -50.95 15.18 3.48
CA SER A 139 -52.41 15.19 3.48
C SER A 139 -52.90 14.88 2.06
N PHE A 140 -53.83 13.94 1.93
CA PHE A 140 -54.47 13.60 0.65
C PHE A 140 -55.90 14.13 0.63
N GLU A 141 -56.29 14.74 -0.50
CA GLU A 141 -57.69 14.94 -0.87
C GLU A 141 -58.08 13.83 -1.86
N PRO A 142 -59.31 13.29 -1.81
CA PRO A 142 -59.72 12.20 -2.69
C PRO A 142 -59.82 12.70 -4.14
N VAL A 143 -59.21 11.95 -5.05
CA VAL A 143 -59.29 12.19 -6.50
C VAL A 143 -60.52 11.45 -7.03
N GLU A 144 -61.39 12.15 -7.77
CA GLU A 144 -62.54 11.52 -8.43
C GLU A 144 -62.05 10.61 -9.57
N GLU A 145 -62.50 9.35 -9.58
CA GLU A 145 -62.05 8.33 -10.52
C GLU A 145 -62.63 8.57 -11.93
N ALA A 146 -61.76 8.60 -12.93
CA ALA A 146 -62.12 8.53 -14.34
C ALA A 146 -61.75 7.14 -14.88
N GLU A 147 -62.75 6.36 -15.27
CA GLU A 147 -62.57 5.05 -15.90
C GLU A 147 -61.99 5.21 -17.33
N GLU A 148 -60.92 4.48 -17.66
CA GLU A 148 -60.56 4.21 -19.05
C GLU A 148 -59.85 2.85 -19.20
N SER A 149 -59.99 2.22 -20.37
CA SER A 149 -60.12 0.77 -20.52
C SER A 149 -58.87 0.01 -21.01
N GLU A 150 -58.86 -1.30 -20.77
CA GLU A 150 -57.89 -2.30 -21.24
C GLU A 150 -57.94 -2.50 -22.78
N GLU A 151 -56.81 -2.84 -23.42
CA GLU A 151 -56.81 -3.53 -24.74
C GLU A 151 -55.51 -4.34 -25.04
N GLU A 152 -55.68 -5.41 -25.85
CA GLU A 152 -54.78 -6.55 -26.16
C GLU A 152 -54.07 -6.45 -27.54
N SER A 153 -53.06 -7.22 -27.97
CA SER A 153 -52.17 -8.29 -27.42
C SER A 153 -50.93 -8.45 -28.38
N GLU A 154 -50.03 -9.39 -28.08
CA GLU A 154 -49.16 -10.16 -29.02
C GLU A 154 -48.13 -9.47 -29.94
N ARG A 155 -46.86 -9.94 -29.85
CA ARG A 155 -46.21 -10.65 -30.98
C ARG A 155 -44.89 -11.41 -30.67
N ASP A 156 -44.85 -12.62 -31.24
CA ASP A 156 -43.72 -13.37 -31.82
C ASP A 156 -42.53 -13.86 -30.97
N GLU A 157 -42.60 -15.16 -30.63
CA GLU A 157 -41.47 -16.03 -30.30
C GLU A 157 -40.65 -16.45 -31.55
N ASN A 158 -39.49 -17.08 -31.29
CA ASN A 158 -38.59 -17.80 -32.20
C ASN A 158 -37.57 -16.99 -33.03
N LEU A 159 -36.32 -16.97 -32.54
CA LEU A 159 -35.16 -17.08 -33.44
C LEU A 159 -33.91 -17.66 -32.72
N PHE A 160 -33.27 -18.64 -33.38
CA PHE A 160 -31.96 -19.26 -33.09
C PHE A 160 -31.77 -20.13 -31.83
N LEU A 161 -32.01 -21.43 -32.02
CA LEU A 161 -31.16 -22.49 -31.47
C LEU A 161 -30.43 -23.18 -32.63
N GLU A 162 -29.10 -23.11 -32.66
CA GLU A 162 -28.18 -24.09 -33.28
C GLU A 162 -26.74 -23.61 -33.07
N ASN A 163 -25.97 -24.34 -32.26
CA ASN A 163 -24.51 -24.19 -32.15
C ASN A 163 -23.96 -25.56 -31.71
N GLU A 164 -23.49 -26.34 -32.69
CA GLU A 164 -22.73 -27.57 -32.47
C GLU A 164 -21.24 -27.25 -32.34
N SER A 165 -20.59 -27.82 -31.31
CA SER A 165 -19.13 -28.03 -31.08
C SER A 165 -18.89 -28.05 -29.56
N GLU A 166 -17.99 -28.85 -29.00
CA GLU A 166 -17.15 -29.95 -29.50
C GLU A 166 -16.69 -30.70 -28.25
N GLU A 167 -17.05 -31.97 -28.03
CA GLU A 167 -16.41 -32.79 -26.98
C GLU A 167 -16.67 -34.29 -27.18
N THR A 168 -15.71 -35.00 -27.76
CA THR A 168 -15.31 -36.35 -27.34
C THR A 168 -13.87 -36.58 -27.77
N GLU A 169 -13.00 -36.82 -26.78
CA GLU A 169 -11.63 -37.27 -26.98
C GLU A 169 -11.63 -38.70 -27.54
N ASP A 170 -10.71 -39.03 -28.46
CA ASP A 170 -10.36 -40.43 -28.73
C ASP A 170 -8.84 -40.61 -28.83
N PHE A 171 -8.37 -41.80 -28.47
CA PHE A 171 -7.15 -42.01 -27.73
C PHE A 171 -6.15 -42.86 -28.52
N GLY A 172 -5.12 -42.23 -29.08
CA GLY A 172 -3.80 -42.82 -29.38
C GLY A 172 -3.69 -44.00 -30.37
N ILE A 173 -2.70 -43.92 -31.26
CA ILE A 173 -1.58 -44.87 -31.42
C ILE A 173 -0.75 -44.42 -32.65
N ASP A 174 0.52 -44.08 -32.43
CA ASP A 174 1.52 -43.97 -33.49
C ASP A 174 1.94 -45.36 -33.99
N PRO A 175 2.26 -45.49 -35.28
CA PRO A 175 3.35 -46.37 -35.69
C PRO A 175 4.40 -45.64 -36.55
N GLU A 176 5.60 -45.58 -35.97
CA GLU A 176 6.96 -45.63 -36.53
C GLU A 176 7.21 -45.35 -38.03
N TRP A 177 8.25 -44.54 -38.26
CA TRP A 177 8.90 -44.34 -39.55
C TRP A 177 9.96 -45.41 -39.81
N ASP A 178 10.01 -45.92 -41.05
CA ASP A 178 11.22 -46.41 -41.74
C ASP A 178 11.03 -46.27 -43.27
#